data_AF-A0A9P8DP58-F1
#
_entry.id   AF-A0A9P8DP58-F1
#
_cell.length_a   1.000
_cell.length_b   1.000
_cell.length_c   1.000
_cell.angle_alpha   90.00
_cell.angle_beta   90.00
_cell.angle_gamma   90.00
#
_symmetry.space_group_name_H-M   'P 1'
#
loop_
_entity.id
_entity.type
_entity.pdbx_description
1 polymer ?
#
loop_
_entity_poly.entity_id
_entity_poly.type
_entity_poly.pdbx_seq_one_letter_code
_entity_poly.pdbx_strand_id
1 'polypeptide(L)' 'MLSILRKARLKDKEMRILMLGLDNAGKTTIVKKVMGEDVNTVSPTLGFIIKTIDYEG' A
#
# COMPACT_ATOMS: atom_id res chain seq x y z
N MET A 1 28.14 11.69 -2.27
CA MET A 1 27.71 12.07 -0.91
C MET A 1 26.25 12.53 -0.87
N LEU A 2 25.88 13.63 -1.54
CA LEU A 2 24.52 14.21 -1.49
C LEU A 2 23.41 13.27 -1.99
N SER A 3 23.66 12.46 -3.02
CA SER A 3 22.71 11.47 -3.53
C SER A 3 22.38 10.37 -2.52
N ILE A 4 23.36 9.98 -1.69
CA ILE A 4 23.18 8.98 -0.62
C ILE A 4 22.32 9.57 0.50
N LEU A 5 22.63 10.80 0.93
CA LEU A 5 21.85 11.52 1.94
C LEU A 5 20.39 11.76 1.48
N ARG A 6 20.19 12.11 0.20
CA ARG A 6 18.84 12.25 -0.38
C ARG A 6 18.07 10.93 -0.38
N LYS A 7 18.72 9.81 -0.74
CA LYS A 7 18.10 8.47 -0.68
C LYS A 7 17.75 8.07 0.75
N ALA A 8 18.63 8.34 1.72
CA ALA A 8 18.35 8.08 3.13
C ALA A 8 17.13 8.90 3.61
N ARG A 9 17.07 10.20 3.30
CA ARG A 9 15.95 11.07 3.69
C ARG A 9 14.62 10.68 3.05
N LEU A 10 14.63 10.12 1.84
CA LEU A 10 13.42 9.56 1.22
C LEU A 10 12.96 8.29 1.92
N LYS A 11 13.90 7.43 2.34
CA LYS A 11 13.60 6.21 3.10
C LYS A 11 13.01 6.52 4.48
N ASP A 12 13.44 7.60 5.13
CA ASP A 12 12.85 8.06 6.41
C ASP A 12 11.39 8.49 6.28
N LYS A 13 10.91 8.74 5.05
CA LYS A 13 9.51 9.06 4.75
C LYS A 13 8.69 7.85 4.26
N GLU A 14 9.29 6.65 4.17
CA GLU A 14 8.57 5.44 3.78
C GLU A 14 7.72 4.94 4.95
N MET A 15 6.39 4.88 4.75
CA MET A 15 5.47 4.30 5.72
C MET A 15 5.10 2.87 5.30
N ARG A 16 5.13 1.93 6.26
CA ARG A 16 4.67 0.56 6.06
C ARG A 16 3.38 0.35 6.84
N ILE A 17 2.30 0.09 6.11
CA ILE A 17 0.97 -0.12 6.67
C ILE A 17 0.58 -1.58 6.47
N LEU A 18 0.22 -2.27 7.55
CA LEU A 18 -0.35 -3.61 7.52
C LEU A 18 -1.87 -3.52 7.74
N MET A 19 -2.64 -3.96 6.74
CA MET A 19 -4.09 -4.00 6.84
C MET A 19 -4.56 -5.36 7.37
N LEU A 20 -5.19 -5.37 8.55
CA LEU A 20 -5.75 -6.56 9.19
C LEU A 20 -7.28 -6.46 9.31
N GLY A 21 -7.92 -7.60 9.49
CA GLY A 21 -9.38 -7.70 9.63
C GLY A 21 -9.88 -9.08 9.25
N LEU A 22 -11.14 -9.38 9.59
CA LEU A 22 -11.79 -10.66 9.23
C LEU A 22 -11.90 -10.85 7.72
N ASP A 23 -12.17 -12.08 7.31
CA ASP A 23 -12.47 -12.40 5.92
C ASP A 23 -13.67 -11.58 5.45
N ASN A 24 -13.60 -11.11 4.20
CA ASN A 24 -14.60 -10.22 3.61
C ASN A 24 -14.79 -8.85 4.29
N ALA A 25 -13.92 -8.42 5.21
CA ALA A 25 -13.98 -7.07 5.82
C ALA A 25 -13.65 -5.90 4.84
N GLY A 26 -13.51 -6.16 3.54
CA GLY A 26 -13.24 -5.14 2.53
C GLY A 26 -11.78 -4.71 2.39
N LYS A 27 -10.82 -5.43 2.99
CA LYS A 27 -9.39 -5.09 2.97
C LYS A 27 -8.85 -4.81 1.56
N THR A 28 -9.04 -5.75 0.64
CA THR A 28 -8.59 -5.65 -0.75
C THR A 28 -9.30 -4.51 -1.50
N THR A 29 -10.57 -4.26 -1.19
CA THR A 29 -11.34 -3.16 -1.78
C THR A 29 -10.78 -1.79 -1.40
N ILE A 30 -10.40 -1.59 -0.13
CA ILE A 30 -9.79 -0.34 0.33
C ILE A 30 -8.44 -0.13 -0.37
N VAL A 31 -7.59 -1.16 -0.42
CA VAL A 31 -6.30 -1.08 -1.12
C VAL A 31 -6.53 -0.66 -2.58
N LYS A 32 -7.39 -1.37 -3.32
CA LYS A 32 -7.72 -1.03 -4.72
C LYS A 32 -8.24 0.40 -4.88
N LYS A 33 -9.11 0.85 -3.99
CA LYS A 33 -9.64 2.21 -4.01
C LYS A 33 -8.55 3.27 -3.85
N VAL A 34 -7.61 3.06 -2.92
CA VAL A 34 -6.46 3.96 -2.72
C VAL A 34 -5.51 3.94 -3.92
N MET A 35 -5.37 2.80 -4.60
CA MET A 35 -4.58 2.69 -5.83
C MET A 35 -5.28 3.31 -7.07
N GLY A 36 -6.56 3.67 -6.98
CA GLY A 36 -7.36 4.04 -8.15
C GLY A 36 -7.68 2.86 -9.09
N GLU A 37 -7.61 1.63 -8.60
CA GLU A 37 -7.94 0.40 -9.36
C GLU A 37 -9.47 0.11 -9.31
N ASP A 38 -9.97 -0.74 -10.23
CA ASP A 38 -11.37 -1.18 -10.20
C ASP A 38 -11.70 -1.97 -8.93
N VAL A 39 -12.80 -1.57 -8.28
CA VAL A 39 -13.31 -2.14 -7.04
C VAL A 39 -14.46 -3.12 -7.24
N ASN A 40 -15.01 -3.22 -8.46
CA ASN A 40 -16.16 -4.09 -8.74
C ASN A 40 -15.76 -5.56 -8.88
N THR A 41 -14.51 -5.83 -9.26
CA THR A 41 -13.95 -7.19 -9.33
C THR A 41 -12.93 -7.42 -8.23
N VAL A 42 -13.34 -8.08 -7.14
CA VAL A 42 -12.46 -8.45 -6.01
C VAL A 42 -12.65 -9.91 -5.64
N SER A 43 -11.58 -10.68 -5.69
CA SER A 43 -11.56 -12.08 -5.24
C SER A 43 -10.95 -12.19 -3.83
N PRO A 44 -11.33 -13.22 -3.04
CA PRO A 44 -10.65 -13.53 -1.78
C PRO A 44 -9.15 -13.65 -1.98
N THR A 45 -8.39 -12.98 -1.11
CA THR A 45 -6.93 -12.97 -1.19
C THR A 45 -6.37 -14.17 -0.45
N LEU A 46 -5.55 -14.98 -1.12
CA LEU A 46 -4.76 -16.03 -0.48
C LEU A 46 -3.45 -15.41 0.01
N GLY A 47 -3.22 -15.43 1.32
CA GLY A 47 -2.06 -14.80 1.94
C GLY A 47 -2.18 -13.27 2.01
N PHE A 48 -1.13 -12.55 1.59
CA PHE A 48 -1.09 -11.09 1.61
C PHE A 48 -0.57 -10.52 0.29
N ILE A 49 -0.95 -9.28 0.01
CA ILE A 49 -0.50 -8.51 -1.16
C ILE A 49 0.33 -7.34 -0.63
N ILE A 50 1.47 -7.06 -1.26
CA ILE A 50 2.26 -5.85 -1.02
C ILE A 50 2.07 -4.91 -2.20
N LYS A 51 1.67 -3.67 -1.91
CA LYS A 51 1.60 -2.56 -2.87
C LYS A 51 2.35 -1.37 -2.28
N THR A 52 3.13 -0.69 -3.12
CA THR A 52 3.80 0.56 -2.78
C THR A 52 3.14 1.67 -3.59
N ILE A 53 2.84 2.78 -2.93
CA ILE A 53 2.40 4.01 -3.60
C ILE A 53 3.23 5.18 -3.17
N ASP A 54 3.47 6.07 -4.13
CA ASP A 54 3.90 7.41 -3.84
C ASP A 54 2.66 8.23 -3.45
N TYR A 55 2.70 8.82 -2.27
CA TYR A 55 1.68 9.74 -1.79
C TYR A 55 2.31 11.10 -1.60
N GLU A 56 1.79 12.09 -2.33
CA GLU A 56 2.13 13.50 -2.08
C GLU A 56 1.34 13.93 -0.84
N GLY A 57 2.04 13.94 0.30
CA GLY A 57 1.52 14.45 1.57
C GLY A 57 1.34 15.96 1.57
#